data_AF-A0A1G1XQ34-F1
#
_entry.id   AF-A0A1G1XQ34-F1
#
_cell.length_a   1.000
_cell.length_b   1.000
_cell.length_c   1.000
_cell.angle_alpha   90.00
_cell.angle_beta   90.00
_cell.angle_gamma   90.00
#
_symmetry.space_group_name_H-M   'P 1'
#
loop_
_entity.id
_entity.type
_entity.pdbx_description
1 polymer ?
#
loop_
_entity_poly.entity_id
_entity_poly.type
_entity_poly.pdbx_seq_one_letter_code
_entity_poly.pdbx_strand_id
1 'polypeptide(L)'
;MYKPYSLERFKKYIKKYYPDRADQLLKDPVHLWRAATGLELIHKEPTEKEQLRIWQNWNKLSDEIKKKSDAKSMKLFGKDNATHNKEIMRDWN
;
A
#
# COMPACT_ATOMS: atom_id res chain seq x y z
N MET A 1 -12.69 1.67 -11.21
CA MET A 1 -13.15 2.62 -10.17
C MET A 1 -12.70 2.09 -8.81
N TYR A 2 -11.69 2.72 -8.19
CA TYR A 2 -11.23 2.32 -6.86
C TYR A 2 -12.32 2.69 -5.83
N LYS A 3 -12.90 1.68 -5.17
CA LYS A 3 -13.90 1.90 -4.12
C LYS A 3 -13.16 1.96 -2.78
N PRO A 4 -13.17 3.10 -2.06
CA PRO A 4 -12.71 3.15 -0.69
C PRO A 4 -13.39 2.04 0.12
N TYR A 5 -12.63 1.34 0.94
CA TYR A 5 -13.25 0.48 1.93
C TYR A 5 -13.76 1.41 3.04
N SER A 6 -15.00 1.23 3.50
CA SER A 6 -15.35 1.80 4.80
C SER A 6 -14.38 1.22 5.83
N LEU A 7 -13.95 2.03 6.81
CA LEU A 7 -13.01 1.60 7.85
C LEU A 7 -13.47 0.29 8.51
N GLU A 8 -14.78 0.13 8.68
CA GLU A 8 -15.41 -1.10 9.18
C GLU A 8 -15.23 -2.31 8.25
N ARG A 9 -15.31 -2.12 6.93
CA ARG A 9 -15.05 -3.21 5.97
C ARG A 9 -13.57 -3.59 5.95
N PHE A 10 -12.67 -2.61 6.06
CA PHE A 10 -11.24 -2.86 6.20
C PHE A 10 -10.93 -3.63 7.49
N LYS A 11 -11.50 -3.20 8.63
CA LYS A 11 -11.39 -3.93 9.92
C LYS A 11 -11.88 -5.38 9.82
N LYS A 12 -13.06 -5.60 9.23
CA LYS A 12 -13.59 -6.96 9.03
C LYS A 12 -12.68 -7.81 8.14
N TYR A 13 -12.15 -7.23 7.06
CA TYR A 13 -11.23 -7.92 6.15
C TYR A 13 -9.93 -8.33 6.86
N ILE A 14 -9.27 -7.39 7.55
CA ILE A 14 -8.04 -7.66 8.29
C ILE A 14 -8.25 -8.73 9.36
N LYS A 15 -9.30 -8.61 10.18
CA LYS A 15 -9.60 -9.62 11.22
C LYS A 15 -9.90 -11.00 10.64
N LYS A 16 -10.47 -11.08 9.43
CA LYS A 16 -10.81 -12.35 8.77
C LYS A 16 -9.60 -13.03 8.13
N TYR A 17 -8.76 -12.27 7.43
CA TYR A 17 -7.68 -12.83 6.60
C TYR A 17 -6.30 -12.75 7.25
N TYR A 18 -6.13 -11.85 8.22
CA TYR A 18 -4.87 -11.62 8.92
C TYR A 18 -5.10 -11.48 10.44
N PRO A 19 -5.78 -12.46 11.09
CA PRO A 19 -6.14 -12.36 12.51
C PRO A 19 -4.92 -12.11 13.40
N ASP A 20 -3.81 -12.79 13.15
CA ASP A 20 -2.58 -12.72 13.95
C ASP A 20 -1.84 -11.38 13.82
N ARG A 21 -2.13 -10.62 12.76
CA ARG A 21 -1.52 -9.31 12.50
C ARG A 21 -2.53 -8.16 12.59
N ALA A 22 -3.76 -8.44 13.03
CA ALA A 22 -4.85 -7.49 12.93
C ALA A 22 -4.56 -6.20 13.70
N ASP A 23 -4.06 -6.29 14.93
CA ASP A 23 -3.78 -5.12 15.75
C ASP A 23 -2.66 -4.24 15.18
N GLN A 24 -1.66 -4.85 14.53
CA GLN A 24 -0.58 -4.12 13.87
C GLN A 24 -1.08 -3.43 12.59
N LEU A 25 -1.77 -4.17 11.73
CA LEU A 25 -2.26 -3.66 10.43
C LEU A 25 -3.34 -2.58 10.60
N LEU A 26 -4.12 -2.63 11.68
CA LEU A 26 -5.12 -1.60 12.00
C LEU A 26 -4.51 -0.31 12.56
N LYS A 27 -3.24 -0.33 12.95
CA LYS A 27 -2.48 0.85 13.41
C LYS A 27 -1.47 1.33 12.37
N ASP A 28 -1.24 0.53 11.33
CA ASP A 28 -0.28 0.85 10.28
C ASP A 28 -0.78 2.02 9.41
N PRO A 29 -0.07 3.16 9.37
CA PRO A 29 -0.46 4.32 8.58
C PRO A 29 -0.55 4.04 7.08
N VAL A 30 0.17 3.05 6.55
CA VAL A 30 0.09 2.62 5.15
C VAL A 30 -1.26 1.99 4.88
N HIS A 31 -1.62 0.98 5.67
CA HIS A 31 -2.84 0.22 5.49
C HIS A 31 -4.08 1.08 5.73
N LEU A 32 -4.05 1.94 6.75
CA LEU A 32 -5.12 2.92 7.00
C LEU A 32 -5.31 3.87 5.81
N TRP A 33 -4.22 4.36 5.21
CA TRP A 33 -4.31 5.26 4.05
C TRP A 33 -4.83 4.55 2.80
N ARG A 34 -4.34 3.33 2.51
CA ARG A 34 -4.83 2.50 1.40
C ARG A 34 -6.32 2.19 1.57
N ALA A 35 -6.77 1.88 2.80
CA ALA A 35 -8.18 1.65 3.08
C ALA A 35 -9.04 2.89 2.84
N ALA A 36 -8.59 4.06 3.31
CA ALA A 36 -9.31 5.32 3.20
C ALA A 36 -9.39 5.87 1.77
N THR A 37 -8.32 5.73 0.99
CA THR A 37 -8.22 6.30 -0.36
C THR A 37 -8.55 5.30 -1.47
N GLY A 38 -8.40 4.00 -1.19
CA GLY A 38 -8.41 2.94 -2.20
C GLY A 38 -7.19 2.96 -3.13
N LEU A 39 -6.21 3.83 -2.91
CA LEU A 39 -5.05 3.97 -3.78
C LEU A 39 -3.93 3.02 -3.34
N GLU A 40 -3.16 2.55 -4.31
CA GLU A 40 -1.95 1.77 -4.03
C GLU A 40 -0.83 2.69 -3.54
N LEU A 41 -0.09 2.19 -2.53
CA LEU A 41 1.07 2.85 -1.94
C LEU A 41 2.17 1.80 -1.80
N ILE A 42 3.33 2.07 -2.37
CA ILE A 42 4.47 1.14 -2.35
C ILE A 42 5.12 1.14 -0.96
N HIS A 43 5.27 -0.07 -0.42
CA HIS A 43 5.89 -0.40 0.86
C HIS A 43 6.31 -1.87 0.80
N LYS A 44 7.13 -2.34 1.75
CA LYS A 44 7.60 -3.73 1.77
C LYS A 44 6.46 -4.68 2.13
N GLU A 45 6.09 -5.52 1.18
CA GLU A 45 5.10 -6.60 1.38
C GLU A 45 5.79 -7.91 1.82
N PRO A 46 5.06 -8.85 2.44
CA PRO A 46 5.64 -10.10 2.95
C PRO A 46 6.23 -11.03 1.87
N THR A 47 5.71 -10.96 0.65
CA THR A 47 6.14 -11.81 -0.47
C THR A 47 6.43 -11.01 -1.73
N GLU A 48 7.35 -11.51 -2.55
CA GLU A 48 7.66 -10.91 -3.86
C GLU A 48 6.41 -10.78 -4.74
N LYS A 49 5.57 -11.81 -4.74
CA LYS A 49 4.32 -11.81 -5.49
C LYS A 49 3.39 -10.68 -5.07
N GLU A 50 3.26 -10.39 -3.78
CA GLU A 50 2.41 -9.29 -3.28
C GLU A 50 2.98 -7.93 -3.65
N GLN A 51 4.30 -7.76 -3.59
CA GLN A 51 4.97 -6.53 -4.00
C GLN A 51 4.85 -6.26 -5.49
N LEU A 52 5.09 -7.27 -6.34
CA LEU A 52 4.89 -7.16 -7.78
C LEU A 52 3.44 -6.78 -8.11
N ARG A 53 2.47 -7.32 -7.37
CA ARG A 53 1.05 -6.96 -7.54
C ARG A 53 0.79 -5.49 -7.22
N ILE A 54 1.26 -4.98 -6.06
CA ILE A 54 1.03 -3.56 -5.72
C ILE A 54 1.78 -2.63 -6.68
N TRP A 55 2.96 -3.02 -7.15
CA TRP A 55 3.73 -2.28 -8.14
C TRP A 55 3.01 -2.20 -9.49
N GLN A 56 2.49 -3.33 -9.98
CA GLN A 56 1.70 -3.36 -11.21
C GLN A 56 0.42 -2.55 -11.10
N ASN A 57 -0.28 -2.61 -9.96
CA ASN A 57 -1.49 -1.82 -9.73
C ASN A 57 -1.19 -0.32 -9.66
N TRP A 58 -0.11 0.06 -8.98
CA TRP A 58 0.35 1.46 -8.93
C TRP A 58 0.69 2.00 -10.32
N ASN A 59 1.34 1.19 -11.18
CA ASN A 59 1.66 1.61 -12.55
C ASN A 59 0.44 1.88 -13.43
N LYS A 60 -0.69 1.24 -13.12
CA LYS A 60 -1.99 1.45 -13.82
C LYS A 60 -2.72 2.72 -13.36
N LEU A 61 -2.25 3.41 -12.32
CA LEU A 61 -2.82 4.68 -11.90
C LEU A 61 -2.48 5.77 -12.93
N SER A 62 -3.38 6.75 -13.10
CA SER A 62 -3.08 7.94 -13.89
C SER A 62 -2.01 8.80 -13.19
N ASP A 63 -1.32 9.64 -13.93
CA ASP A 63 -0.23 10.47 -13.41
C ASP A 63 -0.68 11.39 -12.26
N GLU A 64 -1.89 11.94 -12.33
CA GLU A 64 -2.45 12.76 -11.24
C GLU A 64 -2.62 11.95 -9.95
N ILE A 65 -3.05 10.69 -10.07
CA ILE A 65 -3.25 9.81 -8.92
C ILE A 65 -1.90 9.28 -8.41
N LYS A 66 -0.94 9.00 -9.30
CA LYS A 66 0.45 8.67 -8.93
C LYS A 66 1.07 9.78 -8.09
N LYS A 67 0.92 11.05 -8.49
CA LYS A 67 1.39 12.20 -7.70
C LYS A 67 0.82 12.24 -6.28
N LYS A 68 -0.47 11.91 -6.10
CA LYS A 68 -1.09 11.81 -4.75
C LYS A 68 -0.49 10.68 -3.93
N SER A 69 -0.26 9.52 -4.55
CA SER A 69 0.41 8.39 -3.91
C SER A 69 1.87 8.69 -3.59
N ASP A 70 2.62 9.32 -4.49
CA ASP A 70 4.03 9.72 -4.27
C ASP A 70 4.16 10.73 -3.15
N ALA A 71 3.28 11.73 -3.08
CA ALA A 71 3.25 12.66 -1.96
C ALA A 71 3.03 11.95 -0.62
N LYS A 72 2.23 10.88 -0.58
CA LYS A 72 2.06 10.07 0.63
C LYS A 72 3.29 9.21 0.92
N SER A 73 3.90 8.61 -0.10
CA SER A 73 5.15 7.84 0.01
C SER A 73 6.27 8.71 0.58
N MET A 74 6.45 9.92 0.04
CA MET A 74 7.40 10.91 0.55
C MET A 74 7.17 11.23 2.03
N LYS A 75 5.91 11.42 2.44
CA LYS A 75 5.56 11.72 3.85
C LYS A 75 5.86 10.56 4.82
N LEU A 76 5.70 9.31 4.38
CA LEU A 76 5.88 8.14 5.25
C LEU A 76 7.30 7.57 5.21
N PHE A 77 7.98 7.67 4.06
CA PHE A 77 9.23 6.95 3.79
C PHE A 77 10.36 7.85 3.28
N GLY A 78 10.11 9.15 3.05
CA GLY A 78 11.11 10.09 2.54
C GLY A 78 11.48 9.90 1.07
N LYS A 79 10.72 9.07 0.33
CA LYS A 79 10.98 8.74 -1.08
C LYS A 79 9.68 8.48 -1.85
N ASP A 80 9.69 8.73 -3.16
CA ASP A 80 8.56 8.42 -4.05
C ASP A 80 8.37 6.90 -4.22
N ASN A 81 7.25 6.49 -4.82
CA ASN A 81 6.93 5.06 -4.94
C ASN A 81 7.90 4.31 -5.84
N ALA A 82 8.42 4.94 -6.90
CA ALA A 82 9.32 4.29 -7.86
C ALA A 82 10.68 4.01 -7.22
N THR A 83 11.23 5.00 -6.52
CA THR A 83 12.46 4.89 -5.74
C THR A 83 12.30 3.88 -4.62
N HIS A 84 11.17 3.94 -3.88
CA HIS A 84 10.89 2.96 -2.83
C HIS A 84 10.83 1.52 -3.37
N ASN A 85 10.13 1.31 -4.49
CA ASN A 85 10.04 0.00 -5.10
C ASN A 85 11.42 -0.52 -5.52
N LYS A 86 12.23 0.33 -6.15
CA LYS A 86 13.59 -0.03 -6.58
C LYS A 86 14.44 -0.48 -5.41
N GLU A 87 14.34 0.18 -4.26
CA GLU A 87 15.06 -0.24 -3.06
C GLU A 87 14.56 -1.57 -2.50
N ILE A 88 13.24 -1.75 -2.35
CA ILE A 88 12.66 -3.00 -1.85
C ILE A 88 13.07 -4.18 -2.73
N MET A 89 12.99 -4.02 -4.05
CA MET A 89 13.31 -5.08 -5.01
C MET A 89 14.82 -5.41 -5.06
N ARG A 90 15.71 -4.56 -4.54
CA ARG A 90 17.13 -4.92 -4.42
C ARG A 90 17.37 -6.03 -3.41
N ASP A 91 16.51 -6.14 -2.39
CA ASP A 91 16.61 -7.20 -1.37
C ASP A 91 16.20 -8.58 -1.91
N TRP A 92 15.65 -8.66 -3.13
CA TRP A 92 15.14 -9.89 -3.74
C TRP A 92 15.85 -10.34 -5.01
N ASN A 93 16.81 -9.55 -5.48
CA ASN A 93 17.77 -9.95 -6.51
C ASN A 93 18.98 -10.64 -5.86
#